data_AF-N1RJL8-F1
#
_entry.id   AF-N1RJL8-F1
#
_cell.length_a   1.000
_cell.length_b   1.000
_cell.length_c   1.000
_cell.angle_alpha   90.00
_cell.angle_beta   90.00
_cell.angle_gamma   90.00
#
_symmetry.space_group_name_H-M   'P 1'
#
loop_
_entity.id
_entity.type
_entity.pdbx_description
1 polymer ?
#
loop_
_entity_poly.entity_id
_entity_poly.type
_entity_poly.pdbx_seq_one_letter_code
_entity_poly.pdbx_strand_id
1 'polypeptide(L)'
;MRFSSISSISSISTALLGLIGSASAFGGIAPDSRQFRTLERHGLTVFKHAATNSKLEYVTNSGICETTPGVGQYSGYLSVGKNHSMWFWFFEARHNAEKAPLAIWLNGGPGCSSMIGLFTEHGPCHFVNNDTEPTLNPHSWNEYANMLYIDQPIGTGFSVGTEDVNSTAQAAPYIWKFMQVFMDRFPKYKSREFGLFTQSYGGHYGPEFADYFLKKNDQIEKGDAEGHKIDMVALGINNGWIDPKRQFKSYATYANRNPYKQILENKLLTL
;
A
#
# COMPACT_ATOMS: atom_id res chain seq x y z
N MET A 1 -39.00 0.63 -84.10
CA MET A 1 -39.66 1.87 -83.63
C MET A 1 -38.62 2.64 -82.81
N ARG A 2 -37.91 3.63 -83.37
CA ARG A 2 -38.25 5.07 -83.52
C ARG A 2 -38.42 5.85 -82.20
N PHE A 3 -37.49 6.83 -82.02
CA PHE A 3 -37.60 8.18 -81.38
C PHE A 3 -37.63 8.29 -79.83
N SER A 4 -36.62 8.88 -79.15
CA SER A 4 -36.21 10.31 -78.92
C SER A 4 -37.08 11.04 -77.86
N SER A 5 -36.57 11.72 -76.81
CA SER A 5 -35.95 13.07 -76.74
C SER A 5 -35.80 13.47 -75.23
N ILE A 6 -34.72 14.16 -74.77
CA ILE A 6 -34.56 15.61 -74.45
C ILE A 6 -35.73 16.17 -73.57
N SER A 7 -35.60 16.79 -72.38
CA SER A 7 -34.88 18.03 -72.01
C SER A 7 -34.89 18.29 -70.48
N SER A 8 -33.83 18.96 -70.01
CA SER A 8 -33.66 19.92 -68.90
C SER A 8 -34.84 20.41 -68.04
N ILE A 9 -34.56 20.69 -66.74
CA ILE A 9 -34.74 22.01 -66.07
C ILE A 9 -33.79 22.10 -64.86
N SER A 10 -33.20 23.29 -64.73
CA SER A 10 -32.29 23.79 -63.69
C SER A 10 -32.99 24.10 -62.37
N SER A 11 -32.29 23.89 -61.25
CA SER A 11 -32.47 24.72 -60.05
C SER A 11 -31.12 24.95 -59.36
N ILE A 12 -30.74 26.22 -59.36
CA ILE A 12 -29.62 26.80 -58.64
C ILE A 12 -29.98 26.77 -57.16
N SER A 13 -29.10 26.22 -56.31
CA SER A 13 -29.17 26.43 -54.87
C SER A 13 -27.78 26.74 -54.35
N THR A 14 -27.66 27.97 -53.88
CA THR A 14 -26.53 28.63 -53.27
C THR A 14 -26.14 27.89 -51.99
N ALA A 15 -25.05 27.13 -52.01
CA ALA A 15 -24.48 26.55 -50.79
C ALA A 15 -23.43 27.49 -50.21
N LEU A 16 -23.78 28.04 -49.06
CA LEU A 16 -23.01 28.93 -48.20
C LEU A 16 -21.67 28.30 -47.82
N LEU A 17 -20.58 29.06 -47.94
CA LEU A 17 -19.29 28.75 -47.31
C LEU A 17 -19.46 28.67 -45.78
N GLY A 18 -19.49 27.46 -45.25
CA GLY A 18 -19.22 27.18 -43.84
C GLY A 18 -17.81 26.63 -43.72
N LEU A 19 -16.86 27.48 -43.31
CA LEU A 19 -15.54 27.05 -42.85
C LEU A 19 -15.73 26.09 -41.67
N ILE A 20 -15.62 24.79 -41.93
CA ILE A 20 -15.38 23.82 -40.87
C ILE A 20 -13.95 24.05 -40.43
N GLY A 21 -13.79 24.89 -39.41
CA GLY A 21 -12.55 24.96 -38.65
C GLY A 21 -12.23 23.56 -38.17
N SER A 22 -11.15 23.00 -38.71
CA SER A 22 -10.49 21.83 -38.16
C SER A 22 -10.13 22.16 -36.71
N ALA A 23 -10.95 21.70 -35.78
CA ALA A 23 -10.53 21.52 -34.41
C ALA A 23 -9.47 20.42 -34.46
N SER A 24 -8.22 20.83 -34.69
CA SER A 24 -7.04 20.08 -34.33
C SER A 24 -7.31 19.58 -32.91
N ALA A 25 -7.54 18.28 -32.77
CA ALA A 25 -7.47 17.63 -31.49
C ALA A 25 -6.02 17.78 -31.03
N PHE A 26 -5.72 18.92 -30.41
CA PHE A 26 -4.60 19.04 -29.50
C PHE A 26 -4.80 17.89 -28.54
N GLY A 27 -3.93 16.89 -28.67
CA GLY A 27 -3.83 15.78 -27.73
C GLY A 27 -3.90 16.39 -26.36
N GLY A 28 -5.01 16.12 -25.67
CA GLY A 28 -5.23 16.60 -24.32
C GLY A 28 -4.05 16.09 -23.52
N ILE A 29 -3.20 17.01 -23.11
CA ILE A 29 -2.28 16.78 -22.01
C ILE A 29 -3.17 16.26 -20.89
N ALA A 30 -3.01 14.99 -20.54
CA ALA A 30 -3.67 14.41 -19.38
C ALA A 30 -3.50 15.39 -18.21
N PRO A 31 -4.56 15.71 -17.46
CA PRO A 31 -4.45 16.66 -16.37
C PRO A 31 -3.30 16.22 -15.46
N ASP A 32 -2.30 17.08 -15.30
CA ASP A 32 -1.11 16.83 -14.51
C ASP A 32 -1.54 16.28 -13.14
N SER A 33 -1.17 15.04 -12.82
CA SER A 33 -1.55 14.31 -11.60
C SER A 33 -1.02 14.93 -10.31
N ARG A 34 -0.49 16.17 -10.40
CA ARG A 34 0.36 16.83 -9.42
C ARG A 34 -0.16 18.18 -8.90
N GLN A 35 -1.47 18.42 -8.93
CA GLN A 35 -2.04 19.52 -8.14
C GLN A 35 -2.03 19.16 -6.66
N PHE A 36 -0.86 19.35 -6.03
CA PHE A 36 -0.61 19.13 -4.62
C PHE A 36 -0.73 20.44 -3.88
N ARG A 37 -1.62 20.50 -2.88
CA ARG A 37 -1.68 21.61 -1.95
C ARG A 37 -1.20 21.14 -0.59
N THR A 38 -0.02 21.62 -0.19
CA THR A 38 0.49 21.44 1.17
C THR A 38 -0.12 22.52 2.06
N LEU A 39 -0.78 22.11 3.14
CA LEU A 39 -1.19 23.01 4.21
C LEU A 39 -0.47 22.56 5.48
N GLU A 40 0.32 23.46 6.06
CA GLU A 40 0.93 23.27 7.36
C GLU A 40 0.09 23.97 8.42
N ARG A 41 -0.42 23.20 9.39
CA ARG A 41 -1.21 23.74 10.51
C ARG A 41 -0.80 23.04 11.79
N HIS A 42 -0.17 23.75 12.72
CA HIS A 42 0.27 23.20 14.02
C HIS A 42 1.11 21.90 13.89
N GLY A 43 2.06 21.86 12.95
CA GLY A 43 2.90 20.67 12.71
C GLY A 43 2.25 19.55 11.89
N LEU A 44 0.96 19.68 11.52
CA LEU A 44 0.27 18.79 10.61
C LEU A 44 0.49 19.23 9.16
N THR A 45 0.98 18.31 8.33
CA THR A 45 1.10 18.46 6.87
C THR A 45 -0.07 17.75 6.20
N VAL A 46 -0.84 18.48 5.38
CA VAL A 46 -1.92 17.89 4.57
C VAL A 46 -1.53 17.86 3.11
N PHE A 47 -1.65 16.69 2.48
CA PHE A 47 -1.43 16.42 1.08
C PHE A 47 -2.73 15.90 0.45
N LYS A 48 -3.14 16.49 -0.68
CA LYS A 48 -4.28 16.02 -1.46
C LYS A 48 -3.79 15.54 -2.82
N HIS A 49 -4.14 14.31 -3.16
CA HIS A 49 -3.82 13.69 -4.44
C HIS A 49 -4.97 13.91 -5.42
N ALA A 50 -4.75 14.78 -6.41
CA ALA A 50 -5.80 15.23 -7.32
C ALA A 50 -6.45 14.09 -8.13
N ALA A 51 -5.65 13.13 -8.62
CA ALA A 51 -6.15 12.05 -9.48
C ALA A 51 -6.96 10.98 -8.74
N THR A 52 -6.66 10.74 -7.46
CA THR A 52 -7.30 9.67 -6.67
C THR A 52 -8.30 10.20 -5.64
N ASN A 53 -8.38 11.53 -5.50
CA ASN A 53 -9.03 12.24 -4.41
C ASN A 53 -8.59 11.76 -3.01
N SER A 54 -7.40 11.15 -2.91
CA SER A 54 -6.83 10.72 -1.64
C SER A 54 -6.30 11.91 -0.86
N LYS A 55 -6.41 11.83 0.46
CA LYS A 55 -5.89 12.82 1.39
C LYS A 55 -4.91 12.13 2.34
N LEU A 56 -3.67 12.59 2.37
CA LEU A 56 -2.62 12.15 3.28
C LEU A 56 -2.36 13.28 4.29
N GLU A 57 -2.55 13.01 5.57
CA GLU A 57 -2.38 13.97 6.66
C GLU A 57 -1.38 13.38 7.64
N TYR A 58 -0.26 14.05 7.88
CA TYR A 58 0.79 13.50 8.73
C TYR A 58 1.55 14.56 9.50
N VAL A 59 2.09 14.17 10.65
CA VAL A 59 3.08 14.94 11.40
C VAL A 59 4.47 14.43 11.03
N THR A 60 5.46 15.33 11.05
CA THR A 60 6.87 14.98 10.81
C THR A 60 7.61 15.05 12.13
N ASN A 61 8.46 14.07 12.41
CA ASN A 61 9.37 14.05 13.57
C ASN A 61 8.64 14.32 14.88
N SER A 62 7.75 13.39 15.26
CA SER A 62 6.95 13.48 16.49
C SER A 62 7.78 13.61 17.77
N GLY A 63 9.07 13.26 17.73
CA GLY A 63 9.94 13.16 18.90
C GLY A 63 9.70 11.89 19.71
N ILE A 64 8.79 11.03 19.27
CA ILE A 64 8.43 9.77 19.92
C ILE A 64 9.03 8.62 19.11
N CYS A 65 9.47 7.57 19.81
CA CYS A 65 9.99 6.32 19.27
C CYS A 65 11.36 6.43 18.58
N GLU A 66 11.48 7.16 17.47
CA GLU A 66 12.75 7.36 16.78
C GLU A 66 13.30 8.76 17.05
N THR A 67 14.42 8.80 17.78
CA THR A 67 15.08 10.02 18.25
C THR A 67 16.52 10.14 17.74
N THR A 68 16.97 9.22 16.89
CA THR A 68 18.30 9.27 16.27
C THR A 68 18.43 10.51 15.39
N PRO A 69 19.47 11.36 15.60
CA PRO A 69 19.66 12.55 14.78
C PRO A 69 19.76 12.24 13.29
N GLY A 70 18.98 12.95 12.48
CA GLY A 70 18.98 12.80 11.02
C GLY A 70 18.08 11.69 10.47
N VAL A 71 17.38 10.95 11.33
CA VAL A 71 16.41 9.93 10.91
C VAL A 71 15.01 10.54 10.87
N GLY A 72 14.43 10.66 9.68
CA GLY A 72 13.07 11.15 9.50
C GLY A 72 12.01 10.15 9.97
N GLN A 73 10.92 10.65 10.55
CA GLN A 73 9.73 9.87 10.82
C GLN A 73 8.46 10.64 10.46
N TYR A 74 7.42 9.91 10.05
CA TYR A 74 6.17 10.48 9.59
C TYR A 74 5.01 9.60 10.05
N SER A 75 4.02 10.16 10.73
CA SER A 75 2.84 9.40 11.19
C SER A 75 1.55 10.15 10.92
N GLY A 76 0.50 9.42 10.59
CA GLY A 76 -0.76 10.04 10.22
C GLY A 76 -1.71 9.13 9.46
N TYR A 77 -2.60 9.75 8.70
CA TYR A 77 -3.70 9.08 8.00
C TYR A 77 -3.61 9.26 6.49
N LEU A 78 -3.89 8.19 5.74
CA LEU A 78 -4.05 8.22 4.29
C LEU A 78 -5.43 7.72 3.91
N SER A 79 -6.20 8.56 3.20
CA SER A 79 -7.50 8.17 2.66
C SER A 79 -7.32 7.30 1.42
N VAL A 80 -7.65 6.03 1.55
CA VAL A 80 -7.52 5.00 0.50
C VAL A 80 -8.85 4.73 -0.22
N GLY A 81 -9.97 5.21 0.30
CA GLY A 81 -11.29 4.99 -0.27
C GLY A 81 -12.32 5.96 0.27
N LYS A 82 -13.58 5.81 -0.16
CA LYS A 82 -14.68 6.61 0.39
C LYS A 82 -14.87 6.20 1.85
N ASN A 83 -14.72 7.15 2.76
CA ASN A 83 -14.80 6.91 4.20
C ASN A 83 -13.77 5.89 4.73
N HIS A 84 -12.63 5.69 4.07
CA HIS A 84 -11.56 4.78 4.51
C HIS A 84 -10.27 5.58 4.75
N SER A 85 -9.83 5.68 6.01
CA SER A 85 -8.59 6.35 6.42
C SER A 85 -7.66 5.37 7.13
N MET A 86 -6.54 5.04 6.48
CA MET A 86 -5.54 4.13 7.04
C MET A 86 -4.49 4.90 7.85
N TRP A 87 -4.29 4.49 9.09
CA TRP A 87 -3.19 4.96 9.93
C TRP A 87 -1.87 4.32 9.51
N PHE A 88 -0.80 5.11 9.55
CA PHE A 88 0.56 4.62 9.32
C PHE A 88 1.57 5.33 10.21
N TRP A 89 2.71 4.67 10.39
CA TRP A 89 3.93 5.28 10.90
C TRP A 89 5.14 4.82 10.10
N PHE A 90 5.83 5.78 9.51
CA PHE A 90 7.00 5.59 8.67
C PHE A 90 8.26 6.08 9.39
N PHE A 91 9.35 5.34 9.23
CA PHE A 91 10.67 5.65 9.77
C PHE A 91 11.72 5.43 8.69
N GLU A 92 12.58 6.42 8.50
CA GLU A 92 13.73 6.28 7.61
C GLU A 92 14.76 5.30 8.18
N ALA A 93 15.59 4.75 7.30
CA ALA A 93 16.70 3.91 7.73
C ALA A 93 17.74 4.76 8.48
N ARG A 94 18.25 4.24 9.60
CA ARG A 94 19.34 4.85 10.38
C ARG A 94 20.62 4.91 9.57
N HIS A 95 20.89 3.88 8.76
CA HIS A 95 22.02 3.86 7.84
C HIS A 95 21.56 4.08 6.40
N ASN A 96 22.03 5.17 5.80
CA ASN A 96 21.92 5.42 4.37
C ASN A 96 20.47 5.40 3.84
N ALA A 97 19.56 6.12 4.52
CA ALA A 97 18.13 6.24 4.15
C ALA A 97 17.88 6.50 2.65
N GLU A 98 18.75 7.30 2.02
CA GLU A 98 18.66 7.66 0.60
C GLU A 98 18.96 6.49 -0.35
N LYS A 99 19.57 5.40 0.11
CA LYS A 99 19.84 4.18 -0.67
C LYS A 99 19.10 2.96 -0.16
N ALA A 100 18.81 2.90 1.14
CA ALA A 100 18.18 1.76 1.81
C ALA A 100 16.83 1.35 1.18
N PRO A 101 16.49 0.04 1.15
CA PRO A 101 15.22 -0.45 0.63
C PRO A 101 14.03 0.12 1.39
N LEU A 102 12.86 0.11 0.74
CA LEU A 102 11.58 0.41 1.38
C LEU A 102 10.92 -0.89 1.80
N ALA A 103 10.45 -0.99 3.03
CA ALA A 103 9.74 -2.17 3.51
C ALA A 103 8.45 -1.77 4.22
N ILE A 104 7.39 -2.55 3.96
CA ILE A 104 6.16 -2.45 4.75
C ILE A 104 6.07 -3.62 5.72
N TRP A 105 5.53 -3.35 6.92
CA TRP A 105 5.18 -4.37 7.90
C TRP A 105 3.69 -4.38 8.19
N LEU A 106 3.08 -5.57 8.12
CA LEU A 106 1.68 -5.81 8.42
C LEU A 106 1.51 -6.94 9.46
N ASN A 107 0.98 -6.62 10.64
CA ASN A 107 0.54 -7.66 11.57
C ASN A 107 -0.72 -8.40 11.04
N GLY A 108 -1.03 -9.54 11.66
CA GLY A 108 -2.10 -10.45 11.25
C GLY A 108 -3.44 -10.22 11.96
N GLY A 109 -3.97 -11.28 12.59
CA GLY A 109 -5.26 -11.27 13.29
C GLY A 109 -6.29 -12.20 12.62
N PRO A 110 -7.02 -11.75 11.59
CA PRO A 110 -6.98 -10.45 10.91
C PRO A 110 -7.45 -9.30 11.82
N GLY A 111 -6.99 -8.07 11.56
CA GLY A 111 -7.42 -6.88 12.30
C GLY A 111 -6.56 -6.48 13.50
N CYS A 112 -5.37 -7.07 13.66
CA CYS A 112 -4.42 -6.64 14.68
C CYS A 112 -3.58 -5.46 14.16
N SER A 113 -3.39 -4.44 15.01
CA SER A 113 -2.59 -3.27 14.67
C SER A 113 -1.14 -3.62 14.36
N SER A 114 -0.58 -2.97 13.34
CA SER A 114 0.85 -3.04 13.01
C SER A 114 1.72 -2.28 14.00
N MET A 115 1.12 -1.51 14.90
CA MET A 115 1.82 -0.90 16.03
C MET A 115 2.32 -1.96 17.02
N ILE A 116 1.76 -3.19 16.99
CA ILE A 116 2.29 -4.32 17.76
C ILE A 116 3.71 -4.67 17.28
N GLY A 117 3.91 -4.85 15.97
CA GLY A 117 5.23 -5.08 15.40
C GLY A 117 6.20 -3.91 15.59
N LEU A 118 5.66 -2.69 15.57
CA LEU A 118 6.44 -1.49 15.85
C LEU A 118 6.98 -1.49 17.29
N PHE A 119 6.12 -1.63 18.30
CA PHE A 119 6.52 -1.42 19.70
C PHE A 119 7.04 -2.67 20.41
N THR A 120 6.69 -3.87 19.95
CA THR A 120 6.97 -5.11 20.70
C THR A 120 7.85 -6.10 19.96
N GLU A 121 8.10 -5.89 18.66
CA GLU A 121 8.85 -6.84 17.84
C GLU A 121 10.14 -6.21 17.30
N HIS A 122 10.05 -5.45 16.22
CA HIS A 122 11.23 -5.04 15.44
C HIS A 122 11.21 -3.57 15.03
N GLY A 123 10.28 -2.77 15.55
CA GLY A 123 10.28 -1.35 15.30
C GLY A 123 11.33 -0.57 16.07
N PRO A 124 11.39 0.76 15.85
CA PRO A 124 12.52 1.59 16.24
C PRO A 124 12.68 1.75 17.75
N CYS A 125 11.65 1.43 18.51
CA CYS A 125 11.60 1.61 19.95
C CYS A 125 10.73 0.57 20.64
N HIS A 126 10.87 0.48 21.96
CA HIS A 126 10.03 -0.33 22.82
C HIS A 126 9.81 0.33 24.18
N PHE A 127 8.79 -0.11 24.90
CA PHE A 127 8.58 0.24 26.30
C PHE A 127 9.20 -0.87 27.16
N VAL A 128 10.15 -0.52 28.04
CA VAL A 128 10.85 -1.48 28.92
C VAL A 128 10.44 -1.18 30.36
N ASN A 129 10.38 -2.20 31.22
CA ASN A 129 10.19 -2.03 32.66
C ASN A 129 8.96 -1.18 33.10
N ASN A 130 7.88 -1.19 32.31
CA ASN A 130 6.69 -0.34 32.50
C ASN A 130 6.96 1.18 32.41
N ASP A 131 8.01 1.59 31.71
CA ASP A 131 8.26 3.00 31.42
C ASP A 131 7.13 3.63 30.62
N THR A 132 6.87 4.92 30.85
CA THR A 132 5.88 5.70 30.11
C THR A 132 6.41 6.27 28.80
N GLU A 133 7.73 6.26 28.62
CA GLU A 133 8.42 6.75 27.44
C GLU A 133 9.14 5.59 26.74
N PRO A 134 9.12 5.52 25.40
CA PRO A 134 9.80 4.47 24.68
C PRO A 134 11.31 4.72 24.59
N THR A 135 12.11 3.66 24.62
CA THR A 135 13.56 3.71 24.37
C THR A 135 13.92 3.09 23.03
N LEU A 136 15.03 3.52 22.43
CA LEU A 136 15.47 3.04 21.13
C LEU A 136 15.77 1.54 21.17
N ASN A 137 15.25 0.82 20.18
CA ASN A 137 15.56 -0.58 19.94
C ASN A 137 16.84 -0.67 19.08
N PRO A 138 17.97 -1.17 19.60
CA PRO A 138 19.22 -1.30 18.85
C PRO A 138 19.17 -2.42 17.79
N HIS A 139 18.11 -3.24 17.79
CA HIS A 139 17.90 -4.32 16.83
C HIS A 139 16.72 -4.05 15.89
N SER A 140 16.34 -2.78 15.74
CA SER A 140 15.24 -2.42 14.84
C SER A 140 15.56 -2.73 13.39
N TRP A 141 14.54 -3.09 12.62
CA TRP A 141 14.67 -3.24 11.17
C TRP A 141 14.95 -1.91 10.46
N ASN A 142 14.61 -0.76 11.08
CA ASN A 142 14.99 0.53 10.52
C ASN A 142 16.49 0.84 10.66
N GLU A 143 17.30 -0.08 11.18
CA GLU A 143 18.76 0.04 11.08
C GLU A 143 19.19 0.13 9.60
N TYR A 144 18.57 -0.66 8.70
CA TYR A 144 18.98 -0.77 7.30
C TYR A 144 17.84 -0.66 6.27
N ALA A 145 16.59 -0.48 6.70
CA ALA A 145 15.46 -0.32 5.80
C ALA A 145 14.63 0.91 6.17
N ASN A 146 14.04 1.55 5.17
CA ASN A 146 13.00 2.55 5.38
C ASN A 146 11.71 1.77 5.71
N MET A 147 11.24 1.84 6.95
CA MET A 147 10.19 0.98 7.50
C MET A 147 8.85 1.71 7.58
N LEU A 148 7.81 1.12 6.97
CA LEU A 148 6.45 1.62 6.96
C LEU A 148 5.50 0.63 7.65
N TYR A 149 4.95 1.02 8.79
CA TYR A 149 3.96 0.25 9.55
C TYR A 149 2.56 0.76 9.21
N ILE A 150 1.65 -0.12 8.79
CA ILE A 150 0.31 0.26 8.34
C ILE A 150 -0.74 -0.55 9.10
N ASP A 151 -1.69 0.13 9.73
CA ASP A 151 -2.86 -0.54 10.32
C ASP A 151 -3.86 -0.89 9.21
N GLN A 152 -4.04 -2.18 8.94
CA GLN A 152 -4.95 -2.66 7.90
C GLN A 152 -5.59 -4.00 8.28
N PRO A 153 -6.82 -4.29 7.81
CA PRO A 153 -7.71 -3.43 7.00
C PRO A 153 -8.34 -2.26 7.79
N ILE A 154 -9.28 -1.52 7.19
CA ILE A 154 -10.06 -0.49 7.90
C ILE A 154 -10.77 -1.10 9.11
N GLY A 155 -10.79 -0.39 10.24
CA GLY A 155 -11.23 -0.90 11.55
C GLY A 155 -10.08 -1.45 12.42
N THR A 156 -8.90 -1.65 11.84
CA THR A 156 -7.71 -2.13 12.55
C THR A 156 -7.00 -0.99 13.29
N GLY A 157 -6.69 -1.18 14.57
CA GLY A 157 -5.86 -0.24 15.33
C GLY A 157 -6.40 1.19 15.26
N PHE A 158 -5.61 2.11 14.72
CA PHE A 158 -6.02 3.50 14.52
C PHE A 158 -6.70 3.76 13.17
N SER A 159 -6.75 2.81 12.24
CA SER A 159 -7.42 2.97 10.94
C SER A 159 -8.94 3.00 11.09
N VAL A 160 -9.55 4.10 10.63
CA VAL A 160 -10.98 4.38 10.84
C VAL A 160 -11.74 4.48 9.52
N GLY A 161 -13.00 4.06 9.54
CA GLY A 161 -13.86 4.15 8.38
C GLY A 161 -15.03 3.19 8.37
N THR A 162 -15.62 3.01 7.17
CA THR A 162 -16.57 1.92 6.92
C THR A 162 -15.83 0.59 6.83
N GLU A 163 -16.25 -0.41 7.61
CA GLU A 163 -15.67 -1.75 7.62
C GLU A 163 -16.36 -2.66 6.61
N ASP A 164 -16.22 -2.36 5.31
CA ASP A 164 -16.84 -3.12 4.22
C ASP A 164 -15.85 -4.07 3.49
N VAL A 165 -14.60 -4.14 3.98
CA VAL A 165 -13.57 -5.07 3.47
C VAL A 165 -13.71 -6.41 4.18
N ASN A 166 -14.18 -7.43 3.46
CA ASN A 166 -14.48 -8.74 4.05
C ASN A 166 -13.61 -9.91 3.53
N SER A 167 -12.57 -9.60 2.75
CA SER A 167 -11.63 -10.61 2.26
C SER A 167 -10.24 -10.02 2.01
N THR A 168 -9.23 -10.89 2.03
CA THR A 168 -7.84 -10.56 1.68
C THR A 168 -7.74 -9.93 0.28
N ALA A 169 -8.45 -10.49 -0.70
CA ALA A 169 -8.46 -9.96 -2.07
C ALA A 169 -9.04 -8.54 -2.16
N GLN A 170 -10.04 -8.20 -1.32
CA GLN A 170 -10.58 -6.84 -1.24
C GLN A 170 -9.66 -5.87 -0.50
N ALA A 171 -8.79 -6.36 0.40
CA ALA A 171 -7.83 -5.52 1.11
C ALA A 171 -6.66 -5.07 0.22
N ALA A 172 -6.21 -5.93 -0.71
CA ALA A 172 -5.03 -5.69 -1.55
C ALA A 172 -5.06 -4.35 -2.34
N PRO A 173 -6.18 -3.97 -3.00
CA PRO A 173 -6.29 -2.68 -3.70
C PRO A 173 -6.03 -1.45 -2.81
N TYR A 174 -6.42 -1.50 -1.53
CA TYR A 174 -6.25 -0.37 -0.63
C TYR A 174 -4.79 -0.18 -0.22
N ILE A 175 -4.04 -1.27 0.00
CA ILE A 175 -2.60 -1.19 0.27
C ILE A 175 -1.84 -0.77 -0.98
N TRP A 176 -2.19 -1.29 -2.16
CA TRP A 176 -1.62 -0.80 -3.41
C TRP A 176 -1.82 0.71 -3.55
N LYS A 177 -3.06 1.19 -3.40
CA LYS A 177 -3.37 2.62 -3.48
C LYS A 177 -2.64 3.45 -2.43
N PHE A 178 -2.51 2.94 -1.20
CA PHE A 178 -1.69 3.56 -0.17
C PHE A 178 -0.26 3.80 -0.69
N MET A 179 0.38 2.77 -1.23
CA MET A 179 1.75 2.85 -1.73
C MET A 179 1.90 3.82 -2.90
N GLN A 180 0.92 3.84 -3.83
CA GLN A 180 0.93 4.80 -4.95
C GLN A 180 0.93 6.25 -4.44
N VAL A 181 0.01 6.58 -3.53
CA VAL A 181 -0.11 7.93 -2.95
C VAL A 181 1.11 8.27 -2.07
N PHE A 182 1.64 7.30 -1.32
CA PHE A 182 2.86 7.48 -0.53
C PHE A 182 4.06 7.82 -1.42
N MET A 183 4.27 7.08 -2.50
CA MET A 183 5.36 7.34 -3.45
C MET A 183 5.18 8.69 -4.17
N ASP A 184 3.95 9.12 -4.47
CA ASP A 184 3.72 10.46 -5.01
C ASP A 184 4.06 11.59 -4.04
N ARG A 185 3.82 11.39 -2.74
CA ARG A 185 4.25 12.35 -1.73
C ARG A 185 5.76 12.32 -1.50
N PHE A 186 6.35 11.13 -1.48
CA PHE A 186 7.76 10.90 -1.16
C PHE A 186 8.49 10.29 -2.37
N PRO A 187 8.72 11.08 -3.43
CA PRO A 187 9.21 10.57 -4.71
C PRO A 187 10.58 9.90 -4.65
N LYS A 188 11.38 10.15 -3.61
CA LYS A 188 12.67 9.47 -3.39
C LYS A 188 12.55 7.97 -3.10
N TYR A 189 11.34 7.49 -2.79
CA TYR A 189 11.05 6.08 -2.61
C TYR A 189 10.45 5.43 -3.87
N LYS A 190 10.21 6.19 -4.95
CA LYS A 190 9.88 5.62 -6.25
C LYS A 190 11.05 4.76 -6.73
N SER A 191 10.74 3.61 -7.33
CA SER A 191 11.73 2.68 -7.87
C SER A 191 12.74 2.13 -6.84
N ARG A 192 12.43 2.22 -5.54
CA ARG A 192 13.22 1.58 -4.50
C ARG A 192 12.94 0.08 -4.48
N GLU A 193 13.97 -0.73 -4.24
CA GLU A 193 13.79 -2.12 -3.82
C GLU A 193 12.76 -2.18 -2.68
N PHE A 194 11.74 -3.00 -2.88
CA PHE A 194 10.58 -3.06 -2.01
C PHE A 194 10.42 -4.44 -1.37
N GLY A 195 10.26 -4.45 -0.06
CA GLY A 195 9.93 -5.64 0.72
C GLY A 195 8.53 -5.58 1.32
N LEU A 196 7.73 -6.63 1.11
CA LEU A 196 6.46 -6.84 1.80
C LEU A 196 6.67 -7.84 2.94
N PHE A 197 6.57 -7.37 4.18
CA PHE A 197 6.70 -8.22 5.37
C PHE A 197 5.40 -8.29 6.16
N THR A 198 5.05 -9.49 6.59
CA THR A 198 3.78 -9.75 7.26
C THR A 198 3.92 -10.81 8.36
N GLN A 199 2.95 -10.94 9.26
CA GLN A 199 2.95 -11.97 10.32
C GLN A 199 1.58 -12.64 10.51
N SER A 200 1.56 -13.91 10.93
CA SER A 200 0.33 -14.60 11.38
C SER A 200 -0.70 -14.69 10.24
N TYR A 201 -1.88 -14.08 10.33
CA TYR A 201 -2.82 -13.95 9.20
C TYR A 201 -2.19 -13.21 7.99
N GLY A 202 -1.07 -12.52 8.20
CA GLY A 202 -0.14 -12.09 7.16
C GLY A 202 0.25 -13.17 6.16
N GLY A 203 0.19 -14.45 6.52
CA GLY A 203 0.33 -15.56 5.58
C GLY A 203 -0.74 -15.61 4.47
N HIS A 204 -1.89 -14.98 4.68
CA HIS A 204 -2.88 -14.72 3.63
C HIS A 204 -2.66 -13.36 2.95
N TYR A 205 -2.38 -12.30 3.72
CA TYR A 205 -2.14 -10.96 3.15
C TYR A 205 -0.95 -10.92 2.20
N GLY A 206 0.19 -11.45 2.65
CA GLY A 206 1.47 -11.40 1.94
C GLY A 206 1.37 -11.91 0.49
N PRO A 207 1.00 -13.18 0.26
CA PRO A 207 0.88 -13.72 -1.09
C PRO A 207 -0.15 -13.00 -1.97
N GLU A 208 -1.34 -12.67 -1.42
CA GLU A 208 -2.40 -12.00 -2.17
C GLU A 208 -1.98 -10.57 -2.58
N PHE A 209 -1.34 -9.83 -1.68
CA PHE A 209 -0.93 -8.45 -1.96
C PHE A 209 0.26 -8.44 -2.92
N ALA A 210 1.21 -9.36 -2.74
CA ALA A 210 2.32 -9.55 -3.67
C ALA A 210 1.83 -9.83 -5.10
N ASP A 211 0.89 -10.77 -5.26
CA ASP A 211 0.29 -11.09 -6.56
C ASP A 211 -0.44 -9.88 -7.16
N TYR A 212 -1.23 -9.16 -6.35
CA TYR A 212 -1.89 -7.93 -6.81
C TYR A 212 -0.89 -6.88 -7.31
N PHE A 213 0.22 -6.68 -6.59
CA PHE A 213 1.23 -5.68 -6.93
C PHE A 213 1.96 -6.03 -8.22
N LEU A 214 2.34 -7.30 -8.40
CA LEU A 214 2.97 -7.79 -9.62
C LEU A 214 2.03 -7.66 -10.83
N LYS A 215 0.76 -8.03 -10.69
CA LYS A 215 -0.25 -7.82 -11.75
C LYS A 215 -0.43 -6.36 -12.11
N LYS A 216 -0.37 -5.44 -11.13
CA LYS A 216 -0.43 -4.00 -11.40
C LYS A 216 0.83 -3.50 -12.11
N ASN A 217 2.01 -3.99 -11.75
CA ASN A 217 3.24 -3.69 -12.47
C ASN A 217 3.15 -4.11 -13.94
N ASP A 218 2.64 -5.31 -14.23
CA ASP A 218 2.46 -5.81 -15.60
C ASP A 218 1.50 -4.93 -16.42
N GLN A 219 0.41 -4.47 -15.79
CA GLN A 219 -0.55 -3.54 -16.42
C GLN A 219 0.09 -2.19 -16.73
N ILE A 220 0.91 -1.66 -15.81
CA ILE A 220 1.63 -0.40 -16.01
C ILE A 220 2.64 -0.53 -17.16
N GLU A 221 3.37 -1.63 -17.23
CA GLU A 221 4.37 -1.87 -18.28
C GLU A 221 3.76 -2.01 -19.67
N LYS A 222 2.54 -2.57 -19.76
CA LYS A 222 1.78 -2.65 -21.02
C LYS A 222 1.10 -1.33 -21.40
N GLY A 223 1.04 -0.36 -20.50
CA GLY A 223 0.28 0.88 -20.68
C GLY A 223 -1.23 0.73 -20.43
N ASP A 224 -1.67 -0.36 -19.81
CA ASP A 224 -3.07 -0.65 -19.49
C ASP A 224 -3.54 0.02 -18.18
N ALA A 225 -2.61 0.50 -17.36
CA ALA A 225 -2.90 1.18 -16.10
C ALA A 225 -1.87 2.28 -15.80
N GLU A 226 -2.30 3.32 -15.10
CA GLU A 226 -1.42 4.35 -14.56
C GLU A 226 -0.94 3.98 -13.14
N GLY A 227 0.31 4.32 -12.82
CA GLY A 227 0.89 4.16 -11.50
C GLY A 227 2.41 4.03 -11.52
N HIS A 228 2.99 3.95 -10.33
CA HIS A 228 4.40 3.64 -10.11
C HIS A 228 4.57 2.13 -9.97
N LYS A 229 5.49 1.55 -10.74
CA LYS A 229 5.91 0.17 -10.54
C LYS A 229 6.51 0.02 -9.13
N ILE A 230 6.10 -1.02 -8.40
CA ILE A 230 6.69 -1.40 -7.13
C ILE A 230 7.74 -2.48 -7.39
N ASP A 231 9.01 -2.17 -7.16
CA ASP A 231 10.12 -3.10 -7.41
C ASP A 231 10.23 -4.14 -6.28
N MET A 232 9.31 -5.10 -6.27
CA MET A 232 9.18 -6.07 -5.19
C MET A 232 10.29 -7.13 -5.26
N VAL A 233 11.24 -7.06 -4.33
CA VAL A 233 12.40 -7.96 -4.24
C VAL A 233 12.26 -9.02 -3.14
N ALA A 234 11.36 -8.80 -2.18
CA ALA A 234 11.16 -9.71 -1.06
C ALA A 234 9.71 -9.78 -0.60
N LEU A 235 9.27 -11.01 -0.28
CA LEU A 235 8.07 -11.30 0.51
C LEU A 235 8.49 -12.06 1.76
N GLY A 236 8.38 -11.43 2.92
CA GLY A 236 8.62 -12.04 4.22
C GLY A 236 7.31 -12.38 4.93
N ILE A 237 7.19 -13.60 5.44
CA ILE A 237 6.02 -14.05 6.19
C ILE A 237 6.50 -14.68 7.51
N ASN A 238 6.33 -13.94 8.60
CA ASN A 238 6.71 -14.36 9.93
C ASN A 238 5.60 -15.22 10.56
N ASN A 239 5.90 -16.48 10.89
CA ASN A 239 4.97 -17.43 11.51
C ASN A 239 3.56 -17.45 10.88
N GLY A 240 3.52 -17.47 9.54
CA GLY A 240 2.28 -17.28 8.77
C GLY A 240 1.26 -18.42 8.87
N TRP A 241 -0.02 -18.06 8.82
CA TRP A 241 -1.12 -18.95 8.50
C TRP A 241 -1.39 -18.87 6.98
N ILE A 242 -0.99 -19.92 6.24
CA ILE A 242 -0.92 -19.93 4.76
C ILE A 242 -1.72 -21.10 4.18
N ASP A 243 -1.46 -22.32 4.67
CA ASP A 243 -2.17 -23.55 4.27
C ASP A 243 -2.80 -24.18 5.52
N PRO A 244 -4.03 -23.77 5.87
CA PRO A 244 -4.71 -24.27 7.05
C PRO A 244 -4.87 -25.79 7.03
N LYS A 245 -5.12 -26.39 5.87
CA LYS A 245 -5.34 -27.84 5.74
C LYS A 245 -4.11 -28.65 6.14
N ARG A 246 -2.91 -28.17 5.79
CA ARG A 246 -1.65 -28.77 6.24
C ARG A 246 -1.31 -28.38 7.67
N GLN A 247 -1.42 -27.10 8.02
CA GLN A 247 -1.01 -26.58 9.32
C GLN A 247 -1.85 -27.15 10.47
N PHE A 248 -3.17 -27.34 10.29
CA PHE A 248 -4.01 -27.92 11.34
C PHE A 248 -3.61 -29.36 11.70
N LYS A 249 -3.22 -30.17 10.72
CA LYS A 249 -2.69 -31.53 10.98
C LYS A 249 -1.36 -31.49 11.73
N SER A 250 -0.55 -30.47 11.46
CA SER A 250 0.75 -30.31 12.11
C SER A 250 0.65 -29.98 13.59
N TYR A 251 -0.43 -29.33 14.05
CA TYR A 251 -0.64 -29.05 15.48
C TYR A 251 -0.70 -30.34 16.31
N ALA A 252 -1.49 -31.33 15.88
CA ALA A 252 -1.58 -32.62 16.57
C ALA A 252 -0.21 -33.34 16.58
N THR A 253 0.47 -33.31 15.42
CA THR A 253 1.81 -33.92 15.28
C THR A 253 2.82 -33.27 16.21
N TYR A 254 2.86 -31.93 16.25
CA TYR A 254 3.79 -31.17 17.08
C TYR A 254 3.47 -31.30 18.57
N ALA A 255 2.20 -31.28 18.97
CA ALA A 255 1.79 -31.49 20.35
C ALA A 255 2.28 -32.85 20.90
N ASN A 256 2.29 -33.89 20.05
CA ASN A 256 2.81 -35.21 20.43
C ASN A 256 4.33 -35.34 20.29
N ARG A 257 4.91 -34.83 19.20
CA ARG A 257 6.34 -34.96 18.88
C ARG A 257 7.04 -33.61 18.95
N ASN A 258 6.90 -32.93 20.08
CA ASN A 258 7.61 -31.69 20.34
C ASN A 258 9.06 -31.99 20.75
N PRO A 259 10.08 -31.58 19.95
CA PRO A 259 11.48 -31.86 20.25
C PRO A 259 12.04 -31.09 21.45
N TYR A 260 11.33 -30.05 21.92
CA TYR A 260 11.70 -29.30 23.11
C TYR A 260 11.26 -30.02 24.40
N LYS A 261 10.00 -30.46 24.45
CA LYS A 261 9.45 -31.24 25.56
C LYS A 261 8.24 -32.04 25.10
N GLN A 262 8.37 -33.37 25.08
CA GLN A 262 7.25 -34.26 24.80
C GLN A 262 6.34 -34.36 26.03
N ILE A 263 5.11 -33.84 25.91
CA ILE A 263 4.12 -33.82 27.01
C ILE A 263 3.04 -34.90 26.81
N LEU A 264 2.84 -35.37 25.58
CA LEU A 264 1.84 -36.40 25.24
C LEU A 264 2.49 -37.76 24.93
N GLU A 265 1.86 -38.82 25.40
CA GLU A 265 2.24 -40.20 25.10
C GLU A 265 1.75 -40.63 23.70
N ASN A 266 2.56 -41.40 22.98
CA ASN A 266 2.32 -41.82 21.59
C ASN A 266 1.00 -42.59 21.33
N LYS A 267 0.29 -43.03 22.36
CA LYS A 267 -0.96 -43.80 22.25
C LYS A 267 -2.19 -42.96 21.85
N LEU A 268 -2.09 -41.63 21.90
CA LEU A 268 -3.23 -40.73 21.70
C LEU A 268 -3.50 -40.31 20.24
N LEU A 269 -2.68 -40.75 19.28
CA LEU A 269 -2.76 -40.31 17.87
C LEU A 269 -2.95 -41.44 16.84
N THR A 270 -3.56 -42.57 17.20
CA THR A 270 -4.02 -43.58 16.24
C THR A 270 -5.29 -43.11 15.51
N LEU A 271 -5.20 -41.97 14.81
CA LEU A 271 -6.22 -41.44 13.89
C LEU A 271 -5.84 -41.75 12.45
#